data_AF-A0A7W8LIB1-F1
#
_entry.id   AF-A0A7W8LIB1-F1
#
_cell.length_a   1.000
_cell.length_b   1.000
_cell.length_c   1.000
_cell.angle_alpha   90.00
_cell.angle_beta   90.00
_cell.angle_gamma   90.00
#
_symmetry.space_group_name_H-M   'P 1'
#
loop_
_entity.id
_entity.type
_entity.pdbx_description
1 polymer ?
#
loop_
_entity_poly.entity_id
_entity_poly.type
_entity_poly.pdbx_seq_one_letter_code
_entity_poly.pdbx_strand_id
1 'polypeptide(L)'
;MKSYILCALLACSASVAIAKVEIAGNNNQSTTIKNSGIANSAVGVGSESVLNANSVEGNVKIGGNNKQTLSIENSGLANSSVGAMSKAKLNIGSVSGK
;
A
#
# COMPACT_ATOMS: atom_id res chain seq x y z
N MET A 1 24.83 29.23 -38.47
CA MET A 1 23.81 29.32 -37.40
C MET A 1 22.53 28.71 -37.98
N LYS A 2 21.96 27.58 -37.56
CA LYS A 2 21.87 26.93 -36.24
C LYS A 2 21.90 25.41 -36.40
N SER A 3 22.60 24.76 -35.48
CA SER A 3 22.58 23.33 -35.22
C SER A 3 21.31 22.99 -34.43
N TYR A 4 20.63 21.88 -34.75
CA TYR A 4 19.80 21.14 -33.77
C TYR A 4 19.85 19.63 -34.08
N ILE A 5 20.94 19.03 -33.62
CA ILE A 5 21.01 17.79 -32.83
C ILE A 5 19.96 16.73 -33.20
N LEU A 6 20.41 15.79 -34.02
CA LEU A 6 20.02 14.39 -34.02
C LEU A 6 20.31 13.81 -32.62
N CYS A 7 19.29 13.57 -31.81
CA CYS A 7 19.37 12.62 -30.71
C CYS A 7 18.04 11.89 -30.61
N ALA A 8 18.01 10.71 -31.23
CA ALA A 8 16.93 9.76 -31.09
C ALA A 8 16.81 9.37 -29.60
N LEU A 9 15.85 9.95 -28.89
CA LEU A 9 15.37 9.39 -27.62
C LEU A 9 14.47 8.19 -27.95
N LEU A 10 15.12 7.12 -28.40
CA LEU A 10 14.57 5.79 -28.40
C LEU A 10 14.71 5.22 -26.98
N ALA A 11 13.64 4.58 -26.50
CA ALA A 11 13.55 3.80 -25.26
C ALA A 11 13.50 4.64 -23.96
N CYS A 12 12.66 4.34 -22.98
CA CYS A 12 11.99 3.09 -22.67
C CYS A 12 10.67 3.46 -21.99
N SER A 13 9.53 3.22 -22.64
CA SER A 13 8.28 3.03 -21.90
C SER A 13 8.47 1.72 -21.12
N ALA A 14 9.14 1.81 -19.98
CA ALA A 14 9.20 0.75 -19.01
C ALA A 14 7.75 0.51 -18.59
N SER A 15 7.10 -0.45 -19.25
CA SER A 15 5.91 -1.07 -18.72
C SER A 15 6.33 -1.62 -17.37
N VAL A 16 6.01 -0.90 -16.30
CA VAL A 16 6.23 -1.38 -14.94
C VAL A 16 5.38 -2.64 -14.86
N ALA A 17 6.03 -3.80 -14.93
CA ALA A 17 5.34 -5.06 -14.79
C ALA A 17 4.77 -5.09 -13.37
N ILE A 18 3.48 -4.76 -13.22
CA ILE A 18 2.78 -4.91 -11.96
C ILE A 18 2.70 -6.42 -11.74
N ALA A 19 3.54 -6.96 -10.85
CA ALA A 19 3.54 -8.37 -10.53
C ALA A 19 2.14 -8.77 -10.06
N LYS A 20 1.46 -9.56 -10.89
CA LYS A 20 0.16 -10.14 -10.56
C LYS A 20 0.39 -11.17 -9.44
N VAL A 21 -0.20 -10.95 -8.28
CA VAL A 21 -0.19 -11.93 -7.19
C VAL A 21 -1.49 -12.73 -7.28
N GLU A 22 -1.37 -14.04 -7.48
CA GLU A 22 -2.53 -14.93 -7.57
C GLU A 22 -2.55 -15.87 -6.38
N ILE A 23 -3.61 -15.78 -5.58
CA ILE A 23 -3.89 -16.71 -4.49
C ILE A 23 -4.87 -17.75 -5.05
N ALA A 24 -4.32 -18.88 -5.49
CA ALA A 24 -5.09 -19.90 -6.20
C ALA A 24 -6.06 -20.70 -5.28
N GLY A 25 -5.86 -20.66 -3.96
CA GLY A 25 -6.65 -21.40 -2.97
C GLY A 25 -7.40 -20.51 -1.97
N ASN A 26 -7.99 -21.13 -0.95
CA ASN A 26 -8.58 -20.40 0.18
C ASN A 26 -7.47 -19.76 1.03
N ASN A 27 -7.69 -18.53 1.48
CA ASN A 27 -6.78 -17.82 2.38
C ASN A 27 -7.51 -17.46 3.68
N ASN A 28 -6.92 -17.80 4.82
CA ASN A 28 -7.42 -17.41 6.12
C ASN A 28 -6.34 -16.65 6.88
N GLN A 29 -6.45 -15.33 6.92
CA GLN A 29 -5.47 -14.46 7.57
C GLN A 29 -6.05 -13.92 8.86
N SER A 30 -5.39 -14.22 9.98
CA SER A 30 -5.80 -13.72 11.29
C SER A 30 -4.67 -12.87 11.86
N THR A 31 -4.97 -11.64 12.24
CA THR A 31 -4.05 -10.75 12.92
C THR A 31 -4.69 -10.27 14.21
N THR A 32 -3.94 -10.36 15.31
CA THR A 32 -4.38 -9.89 16.62
C THR A 32 -3.34 -8.94 17.19
N ILE A 33 -3.78 -7.74 17.54
CA ILE A 33 -2.94 -6.72 18.18
C ILE A 33 -3.52 -6.49 19.57
N LYS A 34 -2.70 -6.75 20.59
CA LYS A 34 -3.08 -6.77 22.00
C LYS A 34 -2.17 -5.88 22.79
N ASN A 35 -2.75 -5.06 23.67
CA ASN A 35 -2.02 -4.22 24.62
C ASN A 35 -0.90 -3.40 23.96
N SER A 36 -1.13 -2.88 22.74
CA SER A 36 -0.12 -2.21 21.94
C SER A 36 -0.70 -1.03 21.15
N GLY A 37 0.14 -0.30 20.40
CA GLY A 37 -0.28 0.81 19.56
C GLY A 37 0.19 0.63 18.12
N ILE A 38 -0.68 0.90 17.15
CA ILE A 38 -0.26 1.12 15.76
C ILE A 38 -0.19 2.63 15.54
N ALA A 39 0.97 3.13 15.15
CA ALA A 39 1.16 4.51 14.75
C ALA A 39 1.72 4.59 13.33
N ASN A 40 1.02 5.30 12.46
CA ASN A 40 1.47 5.65 11.11
C ASN A 40 1.57 7.18 11.02
N SER A 41 2.72 7.71 10.65
CA SER A 41 2.96 9.15 10.63
C SER A 41 3.74 9.58 9.40
N ALA A 42 3.22 10.57 8.68
CA ALA A 42 3.93 11.29 7.63
C ALA A 42 4.21 12.73 8.10
N VAL A 43 5.48 13.09 8.23
CA VAL A 43 5.89 14.42 8.72
C VAL A 43 6.81 15.08 7.71
N GLY A 44 6.50 16.31 7.31
CA GLY A 44 7.25 17.07 6.31
C GLY A 44 6.44 17.41 5.05
N VAL A 45 6.94 18.34 4.25
CA VAL A 45 6.28 18.75 3.01
C VAL A 45 6.38 17.63 1.98
N GLY A 46 5.23 17.19 1.45
CA GLY A 46 5.15 16.11 0.47
C GLY A 46 5.46 14.70 1.02
N SER A 47 5.60 14.53 2.35
CA SER A 47 5.86 13.22 2.95
C SER A 47 4.65 12.30 2.81
N GLU A 48 4.91 11.03 2.48
CA GLU A 48 3.88 9.99 2.38
C GLU A 48 4.24 8.79 3.25
N SER A 49 3.26 8.28 4.01
CA SER A 49 3.41 7.06 4.81
C SER A 49 2.20 6.16 4.64
N VAL A 50 2.44 4.89 4.26
CA VAL A 50 1.40 3.88 4.11
C VAL A 50 1.70 2.72 5.04
N LEU A 51 0.76 2.41 5.94
CA LEU A 51 0.82 1.24 6.80
C LEU A 51 -0.36 0.31 6.53
N ASN A 52 -0.05 -0.94 6.22
CA ASN A 52 -1.00 -2.00 5.92
C ASN A 52 -0.95 -3.06 7.03
N ALA A 53 -1.99 -3.11 7.88
CA ALA A 53 -2.17 -4.18 8.86
C ALA A 53 -3.28 -5.12 8.38
N ASN A 54 -2.94 -6.39 8.16
CA ASN A 54 -3.88 -7.41 7.70
C ASN A 54 -4.70 -6.98 6.46
N SER A 55 -4.07 -6.27 5.52
CA SER A 55 -4.76 -5.70 4.34
C SER A 55 -4.23 -6.32 3.05
N VAL A 56 -5.11 -6.52 2.07
CA VAL A 56 -4.75 -6.92 0.70
C VAL A 56 -4.92 -5.71 -0.21
N GLU A 57 -3.80 -5.23 -0.75
CA GLU A 57 -3.74 -4.06 -1.62
C GLU A 57 -2.92 -4.40 -2.89
N GLY A 58 -3.43 -3.99 -4.05
CA GLY A 58 -2.79 -4.25 -5.36
C GLY A 58 -3.62 -5.13 -6.29
N ASN A 59 -3.03 -5.55 -7.42
CA ASN A 59 -3.68 -6.44 -8.39
C ASN A 59 -3.59 -7.90 -7.92
N VAL A 60 -4.42 -8.23 -6.92
CA VAL A 60 -4.46 -9.56 -6.31
C VAL A 60 -5.71 -10.29 -6.77
N LYS A 61 -5.52 -11.41 -7.49
CA LYS A 61 -6.60 -12.30 -7.87
C LYS A 61 -6.75 -13.39 -6.82
N ILE A 62 -7.91 -13.50 -6.21
CA ILE A 62 -8.23 -14.51 -5.19
C ILE A 62 -9.19 -15.52 -5.82
N GLY A 63 -8.73 -16.77 -5.97
CA GLY A 63 -9.49 -17.86 -6.60
C GLY A 63 -10.43 -18.60 -5.65
N GLY A 64 -10.17 -18.56 -4.34
CA GLY A 64 -10.97 -19.23 -3.30
C GLY A 64 -11.61 -18.29 -2.28
N ASN A 65 -12.11 -18.84 -1.17
CA ASN A 65 -12.63 -18.06 -0.04
C ASN A 65 -11.47 -17.34 0.67
N ASN A 66 -11.59 -16.02 0.83
CA ASN A 66 -10.66 -15.21 1.62
C ASN A 66 -11.35 -14.72 2.89
N LYS A 67 -10.95 -15.29 4.03
CA LYS A 67 -11.42 -14.88 5.35
C LYS A 67 -10.29 -14.12 6.03
N GLN A 68 -10.50 -12.84 6.26
CA GLN A 68 -9.59 -12.00 7.03
C GLN A 68 -10.24 -11.67 8.37
N THR A 69 -9.52 -11.91 9.46
CA THR A 69 -9.96 -11.57 10.81
C THR A 69 -8.90 -10.68 11.42
N LEU A 70 -9.32 -9.50 11.83
CA LEU A 70 -8.48 -8.59 12.59
C LEU A 70 -9.12 -8.38 13.95
N SER A 71 -8.35 -8.62 15.01
CA SER A 71 -8.73 -8.25 16.38
C SER A 71 -7.77 -7.19 16.91
N ILE A 72 -8.32 -6.07 17.37
CA ILE A 72 -7.57 -5.01 18.05
C ILE A 72 -8.15 -4.90 19.45
N GLU A 73 -7.39 -5.39 20.42
CA GLU A 73 -7.82 -5.48 21.81
C GLU A 73 -6.92 -4.60 22.68
N ASN A 74 -7.55 -3.73 23.47
CA ASN A 74 -6.87 -2.88 24.44
C ASN A 74 -5.67 -2.12 23.83
N SER A 75 -5.87 -1.58 22.62
CA SER A 75 -4.80 -1.05 21.78
C SER A 75 -5.17 0.29 21.17
N GLY A 76 -4.18 1.14 20.93
CA GLY A 76 -4.36 2.48 20.34
C GLY A 76 -4.06 2.50 18.84
N LEU A 77 -4.82 3.28 18.07
CA LEU A 77 -4.58 3.52 16.65
C LEU A 77 -4.34 5.01 16.41
N ALA A 78 -3.21 5.34 15.79
CA ALA A 78 -2.87 6.70 15.40
C ALA A 78 -2.45 6.75 13.92
N ASN A 79 -3.08 7.65 13.16
CA ASN A 79 -2.69 7.99 11.79
C ASN A 79 -2.54 9.50 11.70
N SER A 80 -1.32 9.99 11.51
CA SER A 80 -1.02 11.42 11.54
C SER A 80 -0.31 11.89 10.28
N SER A 81 -0.70 13.05 9.78
CA SER A 81 -0.07 13.70 8.64
C SER A 81 0.17 15.16 8.96
N VAL A 82 1.43 15.58 8.99
CA VAL A 82 1.84 16.92 9.40
C VAL A 82 2.75 17.53 8.36
N GLY A 83 2.30 18.62 7.73
CA GLY A 83 3.04 19.33 6.68
C GLY A 83 2.21 19.53 5.42
N ALA A 84 2.55 20.56 4.63
CA ALA A 84 1.87 20.83 3.36
C ALA A 84 2.01 19.64 2.40
N MET A 85 0.91 19.23 1.76
CA MET A 85 0.87 18.07 0.85
C MET A 85 1.27 16.72 1.47
N SER A 86 1.39 16.62 2.81
CA SER A 86 1.66 15.34 3.47
C SER A 86 0.43 14.41 3.40
N LYS A 87 0.68 13.10 3.35
CA LYS A 87 -0.37 12.07 3.37
C LYS A 87 0.03 10.89 4.25
N ALA A 88 -0.89 10.46 5.11
CA ALA A 88 -0.75 9.23 5.87
C ALA A 88 -1.96 8.32 5.61
N LYS A 89 -1.72 7.11 5.13
CA LYS A 89 -2.74 6.09 4.86
C LYS A 89 -2.57 4.90 5.81
N LEU A 90 -3.57 4.67 6.64
CA LEU A 90 -3.62 3.52 7.55
C LEU A 90 -4.72 2.57 7.10
N ASN A 91 -4.31 1.43 6.56
CA ASN A 91 -5.19 0.39 6.04
C ASN A 91 -5.23 -0.77 7.04
N ILE A 92 -6.41 -1.07 7.57
CA ILE A 92 -6.60 -2.00 8.67
C ILE A 92 -7.71 -2.98 8.30
N GLY A 93 -7.34 -4.25 8.05
CA GLY A 93 -8.31 -5.28 7.63
C GLY A 93 -9.02 -4.98 6.31
N SER A 94 -8.40 -4.19 5.44
CA SER A 94 -9.02 -3.70 4.20
C SER A 94 -8.65 -4.57 3.00
N VAL A 95 -9.61 -4.78 2.09
CA VAL A 95 -9.39 -5.40 0.79
C VAL A 95 -9.68 -4.34 -0.28
N SER A 96 -8.64 -3.92 -0.99
CA SER A 96 -8.72 -2.90 -2.05
C SER A 96 -8.05 -3.42 -3.32
N GLY A 97 -8.85 -3.74 -4.34
CA GLY A 97 -8.39 -4.08 -5.69
C GLY A 97 -8.51 -2.90 -6.64
N LYS A 98 -7.65 -2.86 -7.66
CA LYS A 98 -7.83 -2.03 -8.87
C LYS A 98 -8.02 -2.94 -10.07
#